data_AF-A0A1U7YSB8-F1
#
_entry.id   AF-A0A1U7YSB8-F1
#
_cell.length_a   1.000
_cell.length_b   1.000
_cell.length_c   1.000
_cell.angle_alpha   90.00
_cell.angle_beta   90.00
_cell.angle_gamma   90.00
#
_symmetry.space_group_name_H-M   'P 1'
#
loop_
_entity.id
_entity.type
_entity.pdbx_description
1 polymer ?
#
loop_
_entity_poly.entity_id
_entity_poly.type
_entity_poly.pdbx_seq_one_letter_code
_entity_poly.pdbx_strand_id
1 'polypeptide(L)'
;MATIIEDDGGGGGVVEYSVQTNEAENSDLFIPWIANGSRVNLVEKELYLLAVRNDNKQRFGLLEENGELLIRANQGHTVKIVETQSLLKPILSADEVPVCVHGTYKKNLESILEHGLKRMKRLHVHFSCGLPTDGEVISGMRRDVNVLIFLDVRRALEDGMKLYISDNRVILTEGFDGTVPVKYFEKVESWPDRKPLPL
;
A
#
# COMPACT_ATOMS: atom_id res chain seq x y z
N MET A 1 -7.04 5.29 -14.33
CA MET A 1 -8.25 6.15 -14.40
C MET A 1 -8.55 6.68 -13.00
N ALA A 2 -8.24 7.95 -12.76
CA ALA A 2 -8.84 8.73 -11.68
C ALA A 2 -9.39 10.00 -12.33
N THR A 3 -10.69 10.22 -12.20
CA THR A 3 -11.44 11.36 -12.76
C THR A 3 -12.04 12.13 -11.58
N ILE A 4 -11.95 13.46 -11.62
CA ILE A 4 -12.49 14.38 -10.61
C ILE A 4 -13.79 14.99 -11.15
N ILE A 5 -14.78 15.10 -10.27
CA ILE A 5 -15.99 15.90 -10.46
C ILE A 5 -15.91 17.04 -9.44
N GLU A 6 -16.09 18.28 -9.89
CA GLU A 6 -16.21 19.46 -9.03
C GLU A 6 -17.56 19.45 -8.31
N ASP A 7 -17.59 19.84 -7.03
CA ASP A 7 -18.80 20.31 -6.37
C ASP A 7 -18.48 21.60 -5.61
N ASP A 8 -19.01 22.68 -6.15
CA ASP A 8 -18.83 24.07 -5.78
C ASP A 8 -19.87 24.44 -4.72
N GLY A 9 -19.50 24.33 -3.43
CA GLY A 9 -20.44 24.65 -2.36
C GLY A 9 -19.84 24.71 -0.95
N GLY A 10 -19.28 25.86 -0.60
CA GLY A 10 -19.15 26.45 0.74
C GLY A 10 -19.13 25.56 2.00
N GLY A 11 -17.99 25.57 2.70
CA GLY A 11 -17.92 25.33 4.14
C GLY A 11 -16.87 24.29 4.56
N GLY A 12 -15.71 24.76 5.02
CA GLY A 12 -14.76 23.98 5.81
C GLY A 12 -14.30 22.65 5.20
N GLY A 13 -13.75 22.68 3.99
CA GLY A 13 -13.35 21.46 3.26
C GLY A 13 -11.90 21.04 3.51
N VAL A 14 -11.70 19.75 3.78
CA VAL A 14 -10.40 19.07 3.59
C VAL A 14 -10.05 19.19 2.11
N VAL A 15 -8.91 19.81 1.78
CA VAL A 15 -8.46 19.92 0.39
C VAL A 15 -7.84 18.60 -0.04
N GLU A 16 -8.54 17.86 -0.90
CA GLU A 16 -8.00 16.67 -1.56
C GLU A 16 -7.41 17.06 -2.93
N TYR A 17 -6.19 16.60 -3.21
CA TYR A 17 -5.46 16.87 -4.45
C TYR A 17 -5.32 15.59 -5.28
N SER A 18 -5.34 15.73 -6.62
CA SER A 18 -5.15 14.62 -7.57
C SER A 18 -3.87 14.79 -8.39
N VAL A 19 -3.31 13.65 -8.84
CA VAL A 19 -2.10 13.59 -9.66
C VAL A 19 -2.46 13.03 -11.04
N GLN A 20 -2.22 13.81 -12.10
CA GLN A 20 -2.24 13.31 -13.48
C GLN A 20 -0.84 12.81 -13.85
N THR A 21 -0.75 11.58 -14.35
CA THR A 21 0.46 11.03 -14.96
C THR A 21 0.35 11.30 -16.45
N ASN A 22 1.16 12.22 -16.97
CA ASN A 22 1.40 12.25 -18.41
C ASN A 22 2.40 11.15 -18.76
N GLU A 23 2.15 10.50 -19.89
CA GLU A 23 3.01 9.49 -20.51
C GLU A 23 4.40 10.08 -20.75
N ALA A 24 5.29 9.98 -19.76
CA ALA A 24 6.69 10.32 -19.89
C ALA A 24 7.48 9.01 -19.82
N GLU A 25 8.05 8.64 -20.95
CA GLU A 25 8.99 7.53 -21.08
C GLU A 25 10.21 7.77 -20.16
N ASN A 26 10.61 6.73 -19.42
CA ASN A 26 11.96 6.48 -18.89
C ASN A 26 12.45 7.11 -17.56
N SER A 27 11.57 7.38 -16.58
CA SER A 27 12.01 7.52 -15.17
C SER A 27 10.88 7.15 -14.22
N ASP A 28 10.56 5.87 -14.13
CA ASP A 28 9.26 5.46 -13.61
C ASP A 28 9.13 5.62 -12.08
N LEU A 29 7.93 6.07 -11.71
CA LEU A 29 7.33 6.23 -10.37
C LEU A 29 7.55 7.56 -9.67
N PHE A 30 8.48 8.37 -10.15
CA PHE A 30 8.61 9.75 -9.74
C PHE A 30 7.93 10.65 -10.78
N ILE A 31 6.87 11.36 -10.39
CA ILE A 31 6.12 12.20 -11.33
C ILE A 31 6.63 13.63 -11.19
N PRO A 32 7.27 14.23 -12.20
CA PRO A 32 7.40 15.67 -12.27
C PRO A 32 6.00 16.23 -12.52
N TRP A 33 5.46 17.05 -11.62
CA TRP A 33 4.26 17.80 -11.96
C TRP A 33 4.67 18.92 -12.92
N ILE A 34 4.29 18.79 -14.18
CA ILE A 34 4.39 19.87 -15.15
C ILE A 34 3.07 20.63 -15.12
N ALA A 35 3.02 21.80 -14.46
CA ALA A 35 2.10 22.84 -14.91
C ALA A 35 2.68 23.49 -16.16
N ASN A 36 1.98 23.33 -17.28
CA ASN A 36 2.08 24.23 -18.43
C ASN A 36 3.52 24.67 -18.80
N GLY A 37 4.47 23.73 -18.87
CA GLY A 37 5.80 23.96 -19.41
C GLY A 37 6.63 25.05 -18.71
N SER A 38 6.41 25.33 -17.42
CA SER A 38 7.22 26.32 -16.67
C SER A 38 7.86 25.71 -15.43
N ARG A 39 9.09 26.15 -15.13
CA ARG A 39 9.92 25.70 -13.99
C ARG A 39 9.12 25.73 -12.67
N VAL A 40 9.20 24.64 -11.92
CA VAL A 40 8.63 24.48 -10.57
C VAL A 40 9.05 25.67 -9.71
N ASN A 41 8.08 26.44 -9.22
CA ASN A 41 8.35 27.59 -8.36
C ASN A 41 8.50 27.14 -6.89
N LEU A 42 9.10 27.97 -6.04
CA LEU A 42 9.39 27.64 -4.63
C LEU A 42 8.14 27.27 -3.81
N VAL A 43 6.97 27.80 -4.18
CA VAL A 43 5.69 27.55 -3.50
C VAL A 43 5.21 26.11 -3.71
N GLU A 44 5.41 25.55 -4.89
CA GLU A 44 5.07 24.16 -5.22
C GLU A 44 5.98 23.17 -4.49
N LYS A 45 7.28 23.49 -4.33
CA LYS A 45 8.23 22.69 -3.56
C LYS A 45 7.80 22.57 -2.09
N GLU A 46 7.31 23.66 -1.49
CA GLU A 46 6.79 23.65 -0.13
C GLU A 46 5.53 22.78 0.02
N LEU A 47 4.66 22.72 -0.99
CA LEU A 47 3.46 21.88 -0.96
C LEU A 47 3.80 20.38 -0.96
N TYR A 48 4.78 19.93 -1.76
CA TYR A 48 5.25 18.54 -1.73
C TYR A 48 5.86 18.16 -0.39
N LEU A 49 6.72 19.03 0.14
CA LEU A 49 7.31 18.84 1.46
C LEU A 49 6.22 18.78 2.53
N LEU A 50 5.19 19.62 2.44
CA LEU A 50 4.07 19.62 3.37
C LEU A 50 3.22 18.34 3.27
N ALA A 51 2.92 17.87 2.06
CA ALA A 51 2.16 16.64 1.83
C ALA A 51 2.87 15.41 2.44
N VAL A 52 4.19 15.31 2.25
CA VAL A 52 5.00 14.21 2.81
C VAL A 52 5.13 14.35 4.31
N ARG A 53 5.38 15.56 4.83
CA ARG A 53 5.49 15.83 6.27
C ARG A 53 4.19 15.53 7.03
N ASN A 54 3.04 15.81 6.43
CA ASN A 54 1.74 15.62 7.06
C ASN A 54 1.13 14.23 6.84
N ASP A 55 1.77 13.37 6.04
CA ASP A 55 1.28 12.02 5.81
C ASP A 55 1.74 11.07 6.92
N ASN A 56 0.89 10.98 7.94
CA ASN A 56 1.06 10.08 9.09
C ASN A 56 1.24 8.60 8.72
N LYS A 57 0.90 8.20 7.48
CA LYS A 57 1.03 6.83 6.99
C LYS A 57 2.27 6.60 6.14
N GLN A 58 3.06 7.63 5.86
CA GLN A 58 4.26 7.55 5.02
C GLN A 58 3.98 6.86 3.68
N ARG A 59 2.86 7.18 3.05
CA ARG A 59 2.48 6.73 1.71
C ARG A 59 3.32 7.38 0.62
N PHE A 60 3.97 8.51 0.91
CA PHE A 60 4.76 9.24 -0.09
C PHE A 60 6.26 9.22 0.21
N GLY A 61 7.07 9.22 -0.84
CA GLY A 61 8.53 9.37 -0.79
C GLY A 61 8.99 10.52 -1.69
N LEU A 62 10.13 11.13 -1.35
CA LEU A 62 10.77 12.19 -2.14
C LEU A 62 12.13 11.74 -2.66
N LEU A 63 12.48 12.20 -3.85
CA LEU A 63 13.80 12.05 -4.45
C LEU A 63 14.22 13.40 -5.03
N GLU A 64 15.48 13.79 -4.82
CA GLU A 64 16.06 14.95 -5.49
C GLU A 64 17.06 14.44 -6.53
N GLU A 65 16.79 14.72 -7.81
CA GLU A 65 17.63 14.29 -8.93
C GLU A 65 17.77 15.43 -9.93
N ASN A 66 19.00 15.71 -10.37
CA ASN A 66 19.31 16.78 -11.32
C ASN A 66 18.79 18.19 -10.92
N GLY A 67 18.60 18.44 -9.62
CA GLY A 67 18.07 19.71 -9.08
C GLY A 67 16.54 19.80 -9.10
N GLU A 68 15.84 18.73 -9.46
CA GLU A 68 14.38 18.62 -9.41
C GLU A 68 13.95 17.75 -8.22
N LEU A 69 12.90 18.18 -7.52
CA LEU A 69 12.30 17.41 -6.43
C LEU A 69 11.13 16.59 -6.99
N LEU A 70 11.22 15.28 -6.84
CA LEU A 70 10.25 14.32 -7.31
C LEU A 70 9.52 13.68 -6.14
N ILE A 71 8.23 13.37 -6.31
CA ILE A 71 7.39 12.67 -5.33
C ILE A 71 6.82 11.37 -5.91
N ARG A 72 6.68 10.35 -5.07
CA ARG A 72 6.07 9.06 -5.44
C ARG A 72 5.16 8.51 -4.36
N ALA A 73 4.30 7.55 -4.73
CA ALA A 73 3.65 6.68 -3.77
C ALA A 73 4.54 5.46 -3.44
N ASN A 74 4.59 5.06 -2.17
CA ASN A 74 5.38 3.92 -1.71
C ASN A 74 4.69 2.57 -2.00
N GLN A 75 3.37 2.58 -2.21
CA GLN A 75 2.53 1.40 -2.37
C GLN A 75 1.11 1.76 -2.90
N GLY A 76 0.32 0.74 -3.26
CA GLY A 76 -1.10 0.91 -3.63
C GLY A 76 -1.38 1.17 -5.11
N HIS A 77 -0.38 1.03 -5.98
CA HIS A 77 -0.51 1.20 -7.42
C HIS A 77 -1.57 0.28 -8.04
N THR A 78 -2.29 0.81 -9.03
CA THR A 78 -3.32 0.10 -9.82
C THR A 78 -2.95 -0.05 -11.29
N VAL A 79 -1.87 0.61 -11.73
CA VAL A 79 -1.35 0.55 -13.10
C VAL A 79 -0.04 -0.20 -13.08
N LYS A 80 0.11 -1.16 -13.99
CA LYS A 80 1.31 -1.99 -14.14
C LYS A 80 2.40 -1.18 -14.84
N ILE A 81 3.07 -0.29 -14.10
CA ILE A 81 4.26 0.41 -14.57
C ILE A 81 5.47 -0.51 -14.34
N VAL A 82 6.37 -0.58 -15.33
CA VAL A 82 7.47 -1.55 -15.46
C VAL A 82 8.39 -1.56 -14.25
N GLU A 83 8.42 -0.49 -13.45
CA GLU A 83 9.31 -0.35 -12.29
C GLU A 83 8.63 -0.56 -10.92
N THR A 84 7.35 -0.96 -10.83
CA THR A 84 6.71 -1.09 -9.49
C THR A 84 7.46 -2.05 -8.56
N GLN A 85 8.13 -3.08 -9.11
CA GLN A 85 8.95 -4.02 -8.36
C GLN A 85 10.36 -3.49 -8.05
N SER A 86 10.90 -2.53 -8.81
CA SER A 86 12.24 -1.96 -8.53
C SER A 86 12.25 -1.16 -7.22
N LEU A 87 11.07 -0.70 -6.78
CA LEU A 87 10.90 0.04 -5.53
C LEU A 87 10.62 -0.84 -4.31
N LEU A 88 10.40 -2.14 -4.53
CA LEU A 88 10.03 -3.06 -3.46
C LEU A 88 11.20 -4.01 -3.20
N LYS A 89 11.55 -4.18 -1.93
CA LYS A 89 12.62 -5.11 -1.55
C LYS A 89 12.03 -6.51 -1.44
N PRO A 90 12.60 -7.53 -2.10
CA PRO A 90 12.11 -8.90 -1.96
C PRO A 90 12.32 -9.39 -0.53
N ILE A 91 11.36 -10.15 -0.01
CA ILE A 91 11.48 -10.89 1.25
C ILE A 91 11.91 -12.31 0.88
N LEU A 92 13.05 -12.76 1.41
CA LEU A 92 13.67 -14.04 1.05
C LEU A 92 13.61 -15.06 2.19
N SER A 93 13.37 -14.61 3.43
CA SER A 93 13.14 -15.47 4.60
C SER A 93 11.96 -14.99 5.42
N ALA A 94 11.24 -15.93 6.04
CA ALA A 94 10.21 -15.63 7.02
C ALA A 94 10.75 -14.86 8.25
N ASP A 95 12.04 -15.01 8.56
CA ASP A 95 12.68 -14.35 9.70
C ASP A 95 12.78 -12.82 9.50
N GLU A 96 12.70 -12.34 8.26
CA GLU A 96 12.70 -10.90 7.94
C GLU A 96 11.38 -10.22 8.33
N VAL A 97 10.29 -11.00 8.40
CA VAL A 97 8.92 -10.53 8.63
C VAL A 97 8.18 -11.47 9.58
N PRO A 98 8.54 -11.49 10.88
CA PRO A 98 7.96 -12.41 11.87
C PRO A 98 6.44 -12.21 12.07
N VAL A 99 5.91 -11.06 11.64
CA VAL A 99 4.47 -10.79 11.57
C VAL A 99 4.13 -10.37 10.16
N CYS A 100 3.15 -11.05 9.55
CA CYS A 100 2.59 -10.69 8.26
C CYS A 100 1.06 -10.84 8.34
N VAL A 101 0.36 -9.73 8.56
CA VAL A 101 -1.05 -9.77 8.93
C VAL A 101 -1.90 -8.85 8.05
N HIS A 102 -3.06 -9.36 7.63
CA HIS A 102 -4.07 -8.58 6.92
C HIS A 102 -5.25 -8.29 7.84
N GLY A 103 -5.58 -7.02 8.00
CA GLY A 103 -6.78 -6.60 8.73
C GLY A 103 -7.97 -6.44 7.80
N THR A 104 -9.10 -7.06 8.16
CA THR A 104 -10.35 -7.00 7.41
C THR A 104 -11.55 -6.85 8.35
N TYR A 105 -12.75 -6.88 7.77
CA TYR A 105 -14.01 -6.82 8.49
C TYR A 105 -14.69 -8.19 8.47
N LYS A 106 -15.38 -8.55 9.56
CA LYS A 106 -16.10 -9.82 9.73
C LYS A 106 -17.04 -10.14 8.58
N LYS A 107 -17.71 -9.13 8.00
CA LYS A 107 -18.59 -9.29 6.83
C LYS A 107 -17.89 -9.83 5.57
N ASN A 108 -16.57 -9.70 5.48
CA ASN A 108 -15.79 -10.19 4.35
C ASN A 108 -15.22 -11.59 4.61
N LEU A 109 -15.25 -12.09 5.85
CA LEU A 109 -14.52 -13.28 6.25
C LEU A 109 -15.00 -14.53 5.49
N GLU A 110 -16.31 -14.72 5.37
CA GLU A 110 -16.89 -15.85 4.63
C GLU A 110 -16.37 -15.91 3.18
N SER A 111 -16.44 -14.79 2.45
CA SER A 111 -15.94 -14.71 1.08
C SER A 111 -14.42 -14.93 0.99
N ILE A 112 -13.66 -14.48 1.99
CA ILE A 112 -12.21 -14.68 2.04
C ILE A 112 -11.87 -16.16 2.32
N LEU A 113 -12.63 -16.85 3.17
CA LEU A 113 -12.45 -18.28 3.43
C LEU A 113 -12.87 -19.14 2.23
N GLU A 114 -13.82 -18.68 1.42
CA GLU A 114 -14.24 -19.40 0.22
C GLU A 114 -13.28 -19.19 -0.97
N HIS A 115 -12.75 -17.97 -1.12
CA HIS A 115 -12.05 -17.58 -2.35
C HIS A 115 -10.62 -17.10 -2.16
N GLY A 116 -10.11 -17.11 -0.93
CA GLY A 116 -8.83 -16.51 -0.57
C GLY A 116 -8.87 -14.98 -0.54
N LEU A 117 -7.74 -14.39 -0.19
CA LEU A 117 -7.58 -12.95 -0.10
C LEU A 117 -7.13 -12.38 -1.46
N LYS A 118 -8.02 -11.65 -2.12
CA LYS A 118 -7.80 -11.09 -3.47
C LYS A 118 -7.19 -9.70 -3.44
N ARG A 119 -6.33 -9.38 -4.42
CA ARG A 119 -5.80 -8.01 -4.63
C ARG A 119 -6.87 -7.00 -5.08
N MET A 120 -8.04 -7.50 -5.50
CA MET A 120 -9.12 -6.71 -6.07
C MET A 120 -8.63 -5.88 -7.26
N LYS A 121 -8.89 -4.57 -7.29
CA LYS A 121 -8.42 -3.67 -8.36
C LYS A 121 -6.94 -3.25 -8.23
N ARG A 122 -6.26 -3.62 -7.15
CA ARG A 122 -4.85 -3.26 -6.90
C ARG A 122 -3.91 -4.26 -7.56
N LEU A 123 -2.63 -3.92 -7.66
CA LEU A 123 -1.61 -4.87 -8.10
C LEU A 123 -1.24 -5.91 -7.03
N HIS A 124 -1.34 -5.55 -5.75
CA HIS A 124 -0.91 -6.41 -4.64
C HIS A 124 -1.97 -6.54 -3.55
N VAL A 125 -2.02 -7.70 -2.91
CA VAL A 125 -2.55 -7.86 -1.55
C VAL A 125 -1.58 -7.19 -0.58
N HIS A 126 -2.11 -6.48 0.40
CA HIS A 126 -1.34 -5.72 1.38
C HIS A 126 -1.45 -6.37 2.75
N PHE A 127 -0.31 -6.54 3.41
CA PHE A 127 -0.18 -6.99 4.78
C PHE A 127 0.62 -5.95 5.58
N SER A 128 0.44 -5.96 6.89
CA SER A 128 1.24 -5.17 7.83
C SER A 128 2.27 -6.07 8.51
N CYS A 129 3.42 -5.48 8.86
CA CYS A 129 4.47 -6.14 9.62
C CYS A 129 4.23 -6.12 11.15
N GLY A 130 3.03 -5.76 11.61
CA GLY A 130 2.65 -5.69 13.02
C GLY A 130 1.14 -5.62 13.22
N LEU A 131 0.72 -5.53 14.48
CA LEU A 131 -0.69 -5.45 14.90
C LEU A 131 -1.18 -3.99 15.04
N PRO A 132 -2.50 -3.72 14.99
CA PRO A 132 -3.03 -2.35 15.05
C PRO A 132 -2.62 -1.48 16.25
N THR A 133 -2.24 -2.11 17.37
CA THR A 133 -1.78 -1.41 18.59
C THR A 133 -0.27 -1.28 18.68
N ASP A 134 0.49 -1.97 17.83
CA ASP A 134 1.93 -1.80 17.78
C ASP A 134 2.15 -0.39 17.25
N GLY A 135 2.78 0.48 18.05
CA GLY A 135 3.04 1.87 17.67
C GLY A 135 3.83 2.04 16.37
N GLU A 136 4.38 0.93 15.86
CA GLU A 136 5.11 0.83 14.60
C GLU A 136 4.20 0.59 13.38
N VAL A 137 2.92 0.20 13.56
CA VAL A 137 1.97 -0.01 12.45
C VAL A 137 1.33 1.30 12.04
N ILE A 138 2.09 2.04 11.26
CA ILE A 138 1.66 3.30 10.63
C ILE A 138 0.88 3.07 9.34
N SER A 139 1.11 1.92 8.66
CA SER A 139 0.61 1.62 7.32
C SER A 139 0.28 0.14 7.13
N GLY A 140 -0.41 -0.17 6.01
CA GLY A 140 -0.75 -1.55 5.64
C GLY A 140 -2.04 -2.10 6.26
N MET A 141 -2.61 -1.43 7.27
CA MET A 141 -3.87 -1.83 7.91
C MET A 141 -4.76 -0.63 8.25
N ARG A 142 -6.08 -0.82 8.24
CA ARG A 142 -7.02 0.17 8.77
C ARG A 142 -7.15 0.01 10.30
N ARG A 143 -7.46 1.09 11.01
CA ARG A 143 -7.54 1.08 12.49
C ARG A 143 -8.83 0.42 13.02
N ASP A 144 -9.87 0.38 12.20
CA ASP A 144 -11.22 -0.08 12.52
C ASP A 144 -11.50 -1.53 12.09
N VAL A 145 -10.46 -2.28 11.74
CA VAL A 145 -10.60 -3.72 11.41
C VAL A 145 -11.04 -4.49 12.65
N ASN A 146 -11.77 -5.59 12.44
CA ASN A 146 -12.25 -6.46 13.52
C ASN A 146 -11.94 -7.94 13.29
N VAL A 147 -11.17 -8.25 12.23
CA VAL A 147 -10.61 -9.56 11.95
C VAL A 147 -9.17 -9.39 11.46
N LEU A 148 -8.27 -10.25 11.94
CA LEU A 148 -6.89 -10.37 11.51
C LEU A 148 -6.67 -11.74 10.86
N ILE A 149 -6.01 -11.74 9.70
CA ILE A 149 -5.60 -12.94 8.98
C ILE A 149 -4.08 -12.95 8.92
N PHE A 150 -3.45 -13.95 9.53
CA PHE A 150 -2.00 -14.10 9.56
C PHE A 150 -1.56 -15.00 8.40
N LEU A 151 -0.54 -14.56 7.66
CA LEU A 151 0.05 -15.31 6.57
C LEU A 151 1.16 -16.21 7.10
N ASP A 152 1.11 -17.50 6.74
CA ASP A 152 2.24 -18.41 6.87
C ASP A 152 3.28 -18.06 5.80
N VAL A 153 4.18 -17.12 6.15
CA VAL A 153 5.20 -16.59 5.23
C VAL A 153 6.14 -17.70 4.77
N ARG A 154 6.53 -18.61 5.67
CA ARG A 154 7.45 -19.70 5.35
C ARG A 154 6.87 -20.59 4.25
N ARG A 155 5.65 -21.09 4.46
CA ARG A 155 4.96 -21.93 3.48
C ARG A 155 4.67 -21.18 2.18
N ALA A 156 4.30 -19.91 2.26
CA ALA A 156 4.06 -19.08 1.08
C ALA A 156 5.32 -18.96 0.21
N LEU A 157 6.48 -18.65 0.82
CA LEU A 157 7.76 -18.55 0.12
C LEU A 157 8.20 -19.90 -0.47
N GLU A 158 8.08 -20.98 0.29
CA GLU A 158 8.42 -22.35 -0.14
C GLU A 158 7.59 -22.80 -1.35
N ASP A 159 6.30 -22.46 -1.40
CA ASP A 159 5.42 -22.72 -2.54
C ASP A 159 5.59 -21.70 -3.69
N GLY A 160 6.55 -20.76 -3.58
CA GLY A 160 6.94 -19.83 -4.64
C GLY A 160 6.15 -18.51 -4.70
N MET A 161 5.40 -18.17 -3.65
CA MET A 161 4.75 -16.86 -3.56
C MET A 161 5.79 -15.75 -3.41
N LYS A 162 5.78 -14.78 -4.31
CA LYS A 162 6.67 -13.61 -4.23
C LYS A 162 6.14 -12.63 -3.19
N LEU A 163 6.95 -12.32 -2.19
CA LEU A 163 6.67 -11.33 -1.17
C LEU A 163 7.70 -10.21 -1.24
N TYR A 164 7.23 -9.00 -0.99
CA TYR A 164 8.06 -7.81 -0.98
C TYR A 164 7.70 -6.91 0.20
N ILE A 165 8.61 -6.02 0.56
CA ILE A 165 8.39 -4.96 1.54
C ILE A 165 8.66 -3.59 0.90
N SER A 166 7.75 -2.65 1.10
CA SER A 166 7.92 -1.25 0.72
C SER A 166 8.74 -0.48 1.76
N ASP A 167 9.16 0.75 1.41
CA ASP A 167 9.92 1.61 2.32
C ASP A 167 9.17 1.92 3.62
N ASN A 168 7.84 2.01 3.58
CA ASN A 168 6.98 2.19 4.76
C ASN A 168 6.51 0.88 5.39
N ARG A 169 7.26 -0.20 5.19
CA ARG A 169 7.11 -1.52 5.82
C ARG A 169 5.77 -2.23 5.55
N VAL A 170 5.11 -1.91 4.45
CA VAL A 170 3.95 -2.67 3.97
C VAL A 170 4.45 -3.89 3.23
N ILE A 171 3.95 -5.07 3.61
CA ILE A 171 4.26 -6.32 2.92
C ILE A 171 3.28 -6.50 1.78
N LEU A 172 3.78 -6.88 0.61
CA LEU A 172 3.06 -6.86 -0.66
C LEU A 172 3.27 -8.19 -1.40
N THR A 173 2.19 -8.72 -1.98
CA THR A 173 2.27 -9.87 -2.89
C THR A 173 1.20 -9.77 -3.97
N GLU A 174 1.54 -10.21 -5.18
CA GLU A 174 0.53 -10.41 -6.23
C GLU A 174 -0.35 -11.65 -5.92
N GLY A 175 0.10 -12.51 -5.00
CA GLY A 175 -0.47 -13.83 -4.77
C GLY A 175 -0.23 -14.76 -5.96
N PHE A 176 -1.00 -15.83 -6.04
CA PHE A 176 -1.14 -16.68 -7.23
C PHE A 176 -2.34 -16.18 -8.02
N ASP A 177 -2.09 -15.68 -9.24
CA ASP A 177 -3.11 -15.12 -10.13
C ASP A 177 -4.00 -14.04 -9.45
N GLY A 178 -3.39 -13.20 -8.61
CA GLY A 178 -4.10 -12.12 -7.90
C GLY A 178 -4.72 -12.50 -6.56
N THR A 179 -4.49 -13.73 -6.08
CA THR A 179 -5.12 -14.28 -4.87
C THR A 179 -4.10 -14.90 -3.94
N VAL A 180 -4.24 -14.69 -2.63
CA VAL A 180 -3.57 -15.47 -1.59
C VAL A 180 -4.54 -16.57 -1.12
N PRO A 181 -4.31 -17.84 -1.49
CA PRO A 181 -5.15 -18.96 -1.06
C PRO A 181 -5.20 -19.15 0.46
N VAL A 182 -6.34 -19.63 0.95
CA VAL A 182 -6.58 -19.89 2.38
C VAL A 182 -5.59 -20.90 2.97
N LYS A 183 -5.04 -21.82 2.17
CA LYS A 183 -4.00 -22.76 2.63
C LYS A 183 -2.73 -22.09 3.16
N TYR A 184 -2.52 -20.80 2.91
CA TYR A 184 -1.41 -20.02 3.45
C TYR A 184 -1.80 -19.16 4.65
N PHE A 185 -3.03 -19.24 5.13
CA PHE A 185 -3.41 -18.57 6.37
C PHE A 185 -2.95 -19.42 7.55
N GLU A 186 -2.06 -18.87 8.37
CA GLU A 186 -1.57 -19.52 9.59
C GLU A 186 -2.69 -19.57 10.64
N LYS A 187 -3.39 -18.44 10.81
CA LYS A 187 -4.52 -18.29 11.73
C LYS A 187 -5.40 -17.09 11.39
N VAL A 188 -6.64 -17.13 11.87
CA VAL A 188 -7.58 -16.01 11.82
C VAL A 188 -8.05 -15.72 13.24
N GLU A 189 -8.05 -14.45 13.63
CA GLU A 189 -8.45 -14.00 14.96
C GLU A 189 -9.41 -12.81 14.86
N SER A 190 -10.32 -12.68 15.81
CA SER A 190 -11.08 -11.44 15.99
C SER A 190 -10.20 -10.35 16.60
N TRP A 191 -10.56 -9.10 16.37
CA TRP A 191 -9.87 -7.94 16.93
C TRP A 191 -10.87 -6.97 17.57
N PRO A 192 -10.59 -6.41 18.77
CA PRO A 192 -9.34 -6.51 19.54
C PRO A 192 -9.28 -7.67 20.54
N ASP A 193 -10.32 -8.51 20.65
CA ASP A 193 -10.42 -9.55 21.69
C ASP A 193 -9.61 -10.83 21.41
N ARG A 194 -8.95 -10.93 20.24
CA ARG A 194 -7.99 -11.99 19.86
C ARG A 194 -8.55 -13.40 19.95
N LYS A 195 -9.86 -13.58 19.78
CA LYS A 195 -10.45 -14.92 19.80
C LYS A 195 -10.13 -15.62 18.47
N PRO A 196 -9.67 -16.88 18.49
CA PRO A 196 -9.54 -17.66 17.27
C PRO A 196 -10.87 -17.71 16.51
N LEU A 197 -10.81 -17.52 15.20
CA LEU A 197 -11.93 -17.69 14.28
C LEU A 197 -11.67 -18.92 13.39
N PRO A 198 -12.74 -19.56 12.86
CA PRO A 198 -12.58 -20.72 12.00
C PRO A 198 -11.78 -20.42 10.73
N LEU A 199 -10.98 -21.40 10.33
CA LEU A 199 -10.23 -21.50 9.07
C LEU A 199 -10.73 -22.69 8.27
#